data_AF-A0A1F9XJL8-F1
#
_entry.id   AF-A0A1F9XJL8-F1
#
_cell.length_a   1.000
_cell.length_b   1.000
_cell.length_c   1.000
_cell.angle_alpha   90.00
_cell.angle_beta   90.00
_cell.angle_gamma   90.00
#
_symmetry.space_group_name_H-M   'P 1'
#
loop_
_entity.id
_entity.type
_entity.pdbx_description
1 polymer ?
#
loop_
_entity_poly.entity_id
_entity_poly.type
_entity_poly.pdbx_seq_one_letter_code
_entity_poly.pdbx_strand_id
1 'polypeptide(L)'
;MPNGRREMTQDVLLVLNKEETGKSQYILRVVSWNKQKPKLEKRAFWKKEGEDEMKMSKIVGLNSNDIKIIIEKQEDILKALTQ
;
A
#
# COMPACT_ATOMS: atom_id res chain seq x y z
N MET A 1 -0.08 -30.11 -16.76
CA MET A 1 -0.48 -29.71 -15.39
C MET A 1 -1.31 -28.43 -15.52
N PRO A 2 -2.43 -28.27 -14.80
CA PRO A 2 -3.18 -27.03 -14.87
C PRO A 2 -2.36 -25.92 -14.20
N ASN A 3 -2.07 -24.86 -14.95
CA ASN A 3 -1.43 -23.64 -14.49
C ASN A 3 -2.38 -22.88 -13.55
N GLY A 4 -2.60 -23.40 -12.35
CA GLY A 4 -3.42 -22.75 -11.33
C GLY A 4 -2.69 -21.51 -10.82
N ARG A 5 -3.02 -20.34 -11.36
CA ARG A 5 -2.67 -19.06 -10.72
C ARG A 5 -3.23 -19.12 -9.29
N ARG A 6 -2.34 -19.16 -8.29
CA ARG A 6 -2.75 -19.06 -6.89
C ARG A 6 -3.45 -17.72 -6.71
N GLU A 7 -4.72 -17.76 -6.30
CA GLU A 7 -5.49 -16.57 -6.01
C GLU A 7 -4.86 -15.88 -4.79
N MET A 8 -4.45 -14.62 -4.97
CA MET A 8 -3.90 -13.84 -3.86
C MET A 8 -5.03 -13.37 -2.97
N THR A 9 -4.96 -13.70 -1.68
CA THR A 9 -5.90 -13.18 -0.68
C THR A 9 -5.33 -11.92 -0.06
N GLN A 10 -6.20 -10.93 0.18
CA GLN A 10 -5.86 -9.73 0.93
C GLN A 10 -6.82 -9.60 2.11
N ASP A 11 -6.28 -9.22 3.25
CA ASP A 11 -7.02 -8.86 4.45
C ASP A 11 -6.59 -7.46 4.89
N VAL A 12 -7.50 -6.48 4.77
CA VAL A 12 -7.23 -5.08 5.10
C VAL A 12 -7.60 -4.85 6.55
N LEU A 13 -6.59 -4.71 7.40
CA LEU A 13 -6.76 -4.61 8.84
C LEU A 13 -7.09 -3.17 9.28
N LEU A 14 -6.50 -2.18 8.60
CA LEU A 14 -6.69 -0.77 8.93
C LEU A 14 -6.45 0.12 7.70
N VAL A 15 -7.28 1.12 7.48
CA VAL A 15 -7.03 2.20 6.50
C VAL A 15 -6.66 3.47 7.27
N LEU A 16 -5.49 4.04 6.98
CA LEU A 16 -4.94 5.21 7.68
C LEU A 16 -5.15 6.50 6.90
N ASN A 17 -5.03 6.45 5.58
CA ASN A 17 -5.26 7.60 4.71
C ASN A 17 -5.70 7.15 3.32
N LYS A 18 -6.50 7.98 2.65
CA LYS A 18 -6.94 7.79 1.28
C LYS A 18 -6.89 9.13 0.54
N GLU A 19 -6.05 9.21 -0.47
CA GLU A 19 -5.87 10.37 -1.34
C GLU A 19 -6.42 10.03 -2.74
N GLU A 20 -7.21 10.92 -3.33
CA GLU A 20 -7.71 10.79 -4.70
C GLU A 20 -7.14 11.93 -5.55
N THR A 21 -6.53 11.59 -6.69
CA THR A 21 -5.94 12.56 -7.61
C THR A 21 -6.33 12.19 -9.05
N GLY A 22 -7.33 12.88 -9.60
CA GLY A 22 -7.85 12.60 -10.94
C GLY A 22 -8.39 11.16 -11.05
N LYS A 23 -7.77 10.33 -11.90
CA LYS A 23 -8.13 8.91 -12.09
C LYS A 23 -7.39 7.94 -11.15
N SER A 24 -6.54 8.46 -10.25
CA SER A 24 -5.70 7.67 -9.36
C SER A 24 -6.14 7.79 -7.91
N GLN A 25 -6.00 6.71 -7.16
CA GLN A 25 -6.24 6.67 -5.72
C GLN A 25 -5.02 6.10 -5.02
N TYR A 26 -4.54 6.77 -3.98
CA TYR A 26 -3.47 6.30 -3.12
C TYR A 26 -4.03 5.97 -1.75
N ILE A 27 -3.83 4.74 -1.28
CA ILE A 27 -4.31 4.29 0.03
C ILE A 27 -3.11 3.93 0.89
N LEU A 28 -3.01 4.55 2.07
CA LEU A 28 -2.13 4.11 3.15
C LEU A 28 -2.94 3.21 4.10
N ARG A 29 -2.52 1.95 4.24
CA ARG A 29 -3.27 0.92 4.98
C ARG A 29 -2.34 -0.10 5.63
N VAL A 30 -2.82 -0.81 6.65
CA VAL A 30 -2.22 -2.03 7.16
C VAL A 30 -2.94 -3.22 6.52
N VAL A 31 -2.19 -4.09 5.86
CA VAL A 31 -2.74 -5.22 5.08
C VAL A 31 -1.92 -6.50 5.30
N SER A 32 -2.60 -7.63 5.35
CA SER A 32 -2.01 -8.97 5.27
C SER A 32 -2.31 -9.58 3.90
N TRP A 33 -1.27 -9.98 3.18
CA TRP A 33 -1.38 -10.71 1.92
C TRP A 33 -1.13 -12.19 2.17
N ASN A 34 -2.01 -13.07 1.68
CA ASN A 34 -1.86 -14.53 1.79
C ASN A 34 -1.60 -15.01 3.24
N LYS A 35 -2.29 -14.41 4.21
CA LYS A 35 -2.13 -14.69 5.66
C LYS A 35 -0.69 -14.49 6.18
N GLN A 36 0.15 -13.75 5.46
CA GLN A 36 1.49 -13.39 5.93
C GLN A 36 1.43 -12.29 6.99
N LYS A 37 2.57 -12.01 7.63
CA LYS A 37 2.69 -10.92 8.60
C LYS A 37 2.19 -9.60 7.99
N PRO A 38 1.33 -8.85 8.69
CA PRO A 38 0.82 -7.57 8.20
C PRO A 38 1.94 -6.56 7.94
N LYS A 39 1.70 -5.67 6.97
CA LYS A 39 2.62 -4.60 6.59
C LYS A 39 1.85 -3.28 6.46
N LEU A 40 2.50 -2.17 6.79
CA LEU A 40 2.05 -0.86 6.37
C LEU A 40 2.29 -0.73 4.86
N GLU A 41 1.30 -0.29 4.11
CA GLU A 41 1.32 -0.27 2.66
C GLU A 41 0.81 1.08 2.16
N LYS A 42 1.59 1.79 1.34
CA LYS A 42 1.06 2.84 0.44
C LYS A 42 0.87 2.23 -0.94
N ARG A 43 -0.38 2.07 -1.37
CA ARG A 43 -0.78 1.44 -2.63
C ARG A 43 -1.41 2.44 -3.57
N ALA A 44 -0.94 2.46 -4.81
CA ALA A 44 -1.58 3.20 -5.89
C ALA A 44 -2.60 2.31 -6.61
N PHE A 45 -3.77 2.86 -6.88
CA PHE A 45 -4.81 2.31 -7.72
C PHE A 45 -5.11 3.31 -8.83
N TRP A 46 -5.54 2.81 -9.99
CA TRP A 46 -5.91 3.64 -11.13
C TRP A 46 -7.14 3.06 -11.82
N LYS A 47 -7.96 3.96 -12.40
CA LYS A 47 -9.12 3.57 -13.21
C LYS A 47 -8.78 3.74 -14.69
N LYS A 48 -9.01 2.70 -15.51
CA LYS A 48 -8.95 2.88 -16.97
C LYS A 48 -10.21 3.61 -17.42
N GLU A 49 -10.07 4.43 -18.45
CA GLU A 49 -11.24 5.06 -19.07
C GLU A 49 -12.19 4.00 -19.63
N GLY A 50 -13.47 4.10 -19.24
CA GLY A 50 -14.51 3.14 -19.64
C GLY A 50 -14.57 1.83 -18.84
N GLU A 51 -13.75 1.64 -17.80
CA GLU A 51 -13.85 0.49 -16.88
C GLU A 51 -14.30 0.95 -15.50
N ASP A 52 -15.17 0.21 -14.81
CA ASP A 52 -15.63 0.57 -13.46
C ASP A 52 -14.72 0.10 -12.32
N GLU A 53 -13.82 -0.85 -12.61
CA GLU A 53 -12.94 -1.44 -11.62
C GLU A 53 -11.62 -0.68 -11.48
N MET A 54 -11.18 -0.50 -10.23
CA MET A 54 -9.86 0.06 -9.92
C MET A 54 -8.78 -1.02 -10.06
N LYS A 55 -7.77 -0.74 -10.87
CA LYS A 55 -6.61 -1.63 -11.05
C LYS A 55 -5.50 -1.26 -10.06
N MET A 56 -4.91 -2.28 -9.44
CA MET A 56 -3.74 -2.12 -8.58
C MET A 56 -2.49 -1.78 -9.41
N SER A 57 -1.67 -0.88 -8.89
CA SER A 57 -0.38 -0.50 -9.46
C SER A 57 0.72 -0.58 -8.38
N LYS A 58 1.62 0.40 -8.36
CA LYS A 58 2.79 0.47 -7.48
C LYS A 58 2.43 0.29 -6.00
N ILE A 59 3.32 -0.39 -5.30
CA ILE A 59 3.25 -0.65 -3.86
C ILE A 59 4.58 -0.28 -3.21
N VAL A 60 4.48 0.36 -2.05
CA VAL A 60 5.54 0.35 -1.05
C VAL A 60 4.98 -0.33 0.19
N GLY A 61 5.68 -1.38 0.65
CA GLY A 61 5.31 -2.13 1.86
C GLY A 61 6.41 -2.02 2.89
N LEU A 62 6.06 -1.56 4.10
CA LEU A 62 6.92 -1.38 5.25
C LEU A 62 6.52 -2.36 6.34
N ASN A 63 7.50 -3.09 6.87
CA ASN A 63 7.31 -4.00 7.99
C ASN A 63 7.49 -3.26 9.32
N SER A 64 7.24 -3.94 10.44
CA SER A 64 7.32 -3.33 11.78
C SER A 64 8.69 -2.76 12.14
N ASN A 65 9.79 -3.36 11.68
CA ASN A 65 11.14 -2.84 11.93
C ASN A 65 11.38 -1.56 11.15
N ASP A 66 10.91 -1.49 9.90
CA ASP A 66 10.99 -0.27 9.09
C ASP A 66 10.27 0.89 9.79
N ILE A 67 9.09 0.63 10.36
CA ILE A 67 8.32 1.64 11.11
C ILE A 67 9.07 2.12 12.36
N LYS A 68 9.72 1.22 13.10
CA LYS A 68 10.52 1.60 14.26
C LYS A 68 11.64 2.56 13.87
N ILE A 69 12.36 2.25 12.79
CA ILE A 69 13.41 3.12 12.26
C ILE A 69 12.84 4.48 11.83
N ILE A 70 11.67 4.50 11.17
CA ILE A 70 11.02 5.74 10.76
C ILE A 70 10.65 6.60 11.98
N ILE A 71 10.13 6.00 13.05
CA ILE A 71 9.81 6.71 14.29
C ILE A 71 11.09 7.27 14.93
N GLU A 72 12.15 6.46 15.03
CA GLU A 72 13.45 6.88 15.60
C GLU A 72 14.12 8.00 14.79
N LYS A 73 13.88 8.07 13.49
CA LYS A 73 14.49 9.02 12.55
C LYS A 73 13.49 10.04 11.99
N GLN A 74 12.34 10.21 12.65
CA GLN A 74 11.22 10.97 12.10
C GLN A 74 11.61 12.40 11.71
N GLU A 75 12.34 13.10 12.57
CA GLU A 75 12.73 14.49 12.34
C GLU A 75 13.66 14.64 11.13
N ASP A 76 14.69 13.79 11.03
CA ASP A 76 15.63 13.78 9.91
C ASP A 76 14.91 13.47 8.59
N ILE A 77 13.98 12.51 8.60
CA ILE A 77 13.17 12.13 7.44
C ILE A 77 12.28 13.29 7.00
N LEU A 78 11.53 13.89 7.93
CA LEU A 78 10.64 15.01 7.61
C LEU A 78 11.43 16.19 7.07
N LYS A 79 12.56 16.53 7.70
CA LYS A 79 13.46 17.58 7.23
C LYS A 79 13.95 17.32 5.82
N ALA A 80 14.20 16.07 5.41
CA ALA A 80 14.63 15.74 4.05
C ALA A 80 13.50 15.78 3.02
N LEU A 81 12.26 15.51 3.43
CA LEU A 81 11.08 15.48 2.55
C LEU A 81 10.47 16.85 2.26
N THR A 82 10.78 17.86 3.08
CA THR A 82 10.21 19.21 2.98
C THR A 82 11.22 20.29 2.55
N GLN A 83 12.42 19.90 2.11
CA GLN A 83 13.39 20.86 1.54
C GLN A 83 12.98 21.32 0.15
#